data_AF-A0A920LTF2-F1
#
_entry.id   AF-A0A920LTF2-F1
#
_cell.length_a   1.000
_cell.length_b   1.000
_cell.length_c   1.000
_cell.angle_alpha   90.00
_cell.angle_beta   90.00
_cell.angle_gamma   90.00
#
_symmetry.space_group_name_H-M   'P 1'
#
loop_
_entity.id
_entity.type
_entity.pdbx_description
1 polymer ?
#
loop_
_entity_poly.entity_id
_entity_poly.type
_entity_poly.pdbx_seq_one_letter_code
_entity_poly.pdbx_strand_id
1 'polypeptide(L)' 'MDARSEQTLCRNSKENLDCTLLVITHRTSLLSLVDRVIIMEYGKVAGMGRLSNS' A
#
# COMPACT_ATOMS: atom_id res chain seq x y z
N MET A 1 -6.78 2.42 12.08
CA MET A 1 -6.77 0.94 12.10
C MET A 1 -5.77 0.51 13.16
N ASP A 2 -6.12 -0.41 14.07
CA ASP A 2 -5.15 -0.96 15.01
C ASP A 2 -4.17 -1.93 14.31
N ALA A 3 -3.09 -2.32 14.99
CA ALA A 3 -2.05 -3.17 14.41
C ALA A 3 -2.55 -4.58 14.01
N ARG A 4 -3.52 -5.16 14.72
CA ARG A 4 -4.07 -6.49 14.41
C ARG A 4 -4.99 -6.45 13.19
N SER A 5 -5.83 -5.43 13.13
CA SER A 5 -6.70 -5.17 11.98
C SER A 5 -5.88 -4.97 10.70
N GLU A 6 -4.75 -4.26 10.80
CA GLU A 6 -3.83 -4.10 9.68
C GLU A 6 -3.17 -5.42 9.24
N GLN A 7 -2.63 -6.20 10.17
CA GLN A 7 -2.01 -7.48 9.83
C GLN A 7 -2.99 -8.44 9.14
N THR A 8 -4.24 -8.43 9.59
CA THR A 8 -5.32 -9.23 8.99
C THR A 8 -5.60 -8.79 7.56
N LEU A 9 -5.71 -7.47 7.32
CA LEU A 9 -5.86 -6.92 5.98
C LEU A 9 -4.68 -7.31 5.09
N CYS A 10 -3.46 -7.15 5.60
CA CYS A 10 -2.25 -7.48 4.86
C CYS A 10 -2.18 -8.94 4.45
N ARG A 11 -2.58 -9.84 5.34
CA ARG A 11 -2.58 -11.28 5.10
C ARG A 11 -3.62 -11.67 4.05
N ASN A 12 -4.85 -11.20 4.21
CA ASN A 12 -5.95 -11.57 3.32
C ASN A 12 -5.78 -11.02 1.90
N SER A 13 -5.17 -9.83 1.75
CA SER A 13 -4.95 -9.20 0.46
C SER A 13 -3.78 -9.77 -0.34
N LYS A 14 -2.82 -10.45 0.29
CA LYS A 14 -1.69 -11.10 -0.42
C LYS A 14 -2.10 -12.39 -1.12
N GLU A 15 -3.22 -12.99 -0.71
CA GLU A 15 -3.72 -14.23 -1.28
C GLU A 15 -4.78 -13.92 -2.37
N ASN A 16 -4.34 -13.73 -3.61
CA ASN A 16 -5.18 -13.70 -4.82
C ASN A 16 -6.16 -12.52 -4.98
N LEU A 17 -5.64 -11.29 -5.00
CA LEU A 17 -6.39 -10.18 -5.56
C LEU A 17 -6.35 -10.23 -7.10
N ASP A 18 -7.45 -10.65 -7.73
CA ASP A 18 -7.65 -10.53 -9.18
C ASP A 18 -8.26 -9.16 -9.55
N CYS A 19 -7.77 -8.10 -8.90
CA CYS A 19 -8.24 -6.74 -9.09
C CYS A 19 -7.14 -5.72 -8.79
N THR A 20 -7.38 -4.46 -9.15
CA THR A 20 -6.46 -3.37 -8.80
C THR A 20 -6.76 -2.87 -7.38
N LEU A 21 -5.77 -2.96 -6.48
CA LEU A 21 -5.85 -2.42 -5.13
C LEU A 21 -5.23 -1.01 -5.08
N LEU A 22 -6.03 -0.01 -4.66
CA LEU A 22 -5.56 1.32 -4.33
C LEU A 22 -5.63 1.54 -2.83
N VAL A 23 -4.49 1.87 -2.20
CA VAL A 23 -4.40 2.14 -0.76
C VAL A 23 -3.96 3.59 -0.54
N ILE A 24 -4.77 4.37 0.18
CA ILE A 24 -4.41 5.72 0.64
C ILE A 24 -4.06 5.61 2.12
N THR A 25 -2.80 5.88 2.46
CA THR A 25 -2.31 5.70 3.83
C THR A 25 -1.12 6.60 4.12
N HIS A 26 -0.98 7.01 5.37
CA HIS A 26 0.25 7.60 5.92
C HIS A 26 1.13 6.57 6.64
N ARG A 27 0.65 5.33 6.80
CA ARG A 27 1.32 4.28 7.55
C ARG A 27 2.15 3.42 6.61
N THR A 28 3.46 3.45 6.80
CA THR A 28 4.44 2.79 5.92
C THR A 28 4.34 1.28 5.91
N SER A 29 3.81 0.64 6.96
CA SER A 29 3.65 -0.82 7.04
C SER A 29 2.69 -1.39 5.99
N LEU A 30 1.72 -0.59 5.54
CA LEU A 30 0.79 -0.97 4.47
C LEU A 30 1.43 -0.95 3.06
N LEU A 31 2.61 -0.36 2.90
CA LEU A 31 3.35 -0.39 1.64
C LEU A 31 3.73 -1.82 1.22
N SER A 32 3.75 -2.76 2.17
CA SER A 32 3.99 -4.18 1.91
C SER A 32 2.89 -4.89 1.08
N LEU A 33 1.79 -4.19 0.77
CA LEU A 33 0.65 -4.70 -0.01
C LEU A 33 0.57 -4.22 -1.45
N VAL A 34 1.40 -3.24 -1.82
CA VAL A 34 1.34 -2.61 -3.13
C VAL A 34 2.66 -2.81 -3.85
N ASP A 35 2.63 -2.88 -5.18
CA ASP A 35 3.84 -2.93 -6.01
C ASP A 35 4.27 -1.53 -6.48
N ARG A 36 3.41 -0.52 -6.34
CA ARG A 36 3.65 0.89 -6.71
C ARG A 36 3.26 1.85 -5.60
N VAL A 37 4.03 2.94 -5.51
CA VAL A 37 3.78 4.05 -4.59
C VAL A 37 3.74 5.36 -5.36
N ILE A 38 2.76 6.20 -5.01
CA ILE A 38 2.63 7.58 -5.49
C ILE A 38 2.62 8.46 -4.25
N ILE A 39 3.55 9.44 -4.18
CA ILE A 39 3.63 10.41 -3.09
C ILE A 39 2.88 11.66 -3.53
N MET A 40 1.95 12.11 -2.70
CA MET A 40 1.19 13.34 -2.93
C MET A 40 1.58 14.42 -1.93
N GLU A 41 1.81 15.63 -2.44
CA GLU A 41 2.05 16.84 -1.64
C GLU A 41 1.28 18.01 -2.23
N TYR A 42 0.58 18.77 -1.39
CA TYR A 42 -0.15 19.98 -1.78
C TYR A 42 -1.06 19.81 -3.02
N GLY A 43 -1.72 18.66 -3.12
CA GLY A 43 -2.62 18.32 -4.25
C GLY A 43 -1.91 17.97 -5.56
N LYS A 44 -0.58 17.73 -5.53
CA LYS A 44 0.23 17.34 -6.68
C LYS A 44 0.97 16.03 -6.42
N VAL A 45 1.36 15.35 -7.49
CA VAL A 45 2.25 14.18 -7.41
C VAL A 45 3.68 14.69 -7.20
N ALA A 46 4.24 14.40 -6.03
CA ALA A 46 5.61 14.77 -5.67
C ALA A 46 6.63 13.71 -6.14
N GLY A 47 6.20 12.44 -6.27
CA GLY A 47 7.05 11.36 -6.75
C GLY A 47 6.27 10.07 -6.98
N MET A 48 6.87 9.14 -7.72
CA MET A 48 6.31 7.81 -7.96
C MET A 48 7.41 6.77 -8.14
N GLY A 49 7.13 5.52 -7.75
CA GLY A 49 8.08 4.41 -7.88
C GLY A 49 7.44 3.04 -7.75
N ARG A 50 8.19 1.99 -8.15
CA ARG A 50 7.86 0.60 -7.84
C ARG A 50 8.65 0.15 -6.61
N LEU A 51 8.00 -0.62 -5.74
CA LEU A 51 8.69 -1.26 -4.63
C LEU A 51 9.32 -2.55 -5.15
N SER A 52 10.65 -2.64 -5.13
CA SER A 52 11.36 -3.88 -5.39
C SER A 52 11.31 -4.74 -4.13
N ASN A 53 10.35 -5.67 -4.03
CA ASN A 53 10.40 -6.73 -3.03
C ASN A 53 11.52 -7.69 -3.44
N SER A 54 12.68 -7.59 -2.76
CA SER A 54 13.74 -8.61 -2.79
C SER A 54 13.38 -9.75 -1.85
#